data_AF-A0A914LP40-F1
#
_entry.id   AF-A0A914LP40-F1
#
_cell.length_a   1.000
_cell.length_b   1.000
_cell.length_c   1.000
_cell.angle_alpha   90.00
_cell.angle_beta   90.00
_cell.angle_gamma   90.00
#
_symmetry.space_group_name_H-M   'P 1'
#
loop_
_entity.id
_entity.type
_entity.pdbx_description
1 polymer ?
#
loop_
_entity_poly.entity_id
_entity_poly.type
_entity_poly.pdbx_seq_one_letter_code
_entity_poly.pdbx_strand_id
1 'polypeptide(L)'
;MVLLIDECSKILKCSNISLRYLLNHPSSRAKILSNLKGKKLKTTYLNSNGLGKTLFFDDLSRKGANDILAYGRLSSPININVAAHFYARHRIRLNYPFHLCVVERRTHEDRYYPLELLELVEEENLSGWMANIFIDNNATTSHDSEKDFDVTTPVPLSDYDDNLCYGGRKFSQSQSDYDYMDGW
;
A
#
# COMPACT_ATOMS: atom_id res chain seq x y z
N MET A 1 -8.21 -19.36 0.71
CA MET A 1 -8.79 -18.01 0.92
C MET A 1 -8.96 -17.83 2.41
N VAL A 2 -8.20 -16.93 3.02
CA VAL A 2 -8.12 -16.78 4.47
C VAL A 2 -8.62 -15.38 4.84
N LEU A 3 -9.74 -15.29 5.55
CA LEU A 3 -10.26 -14.01 6.01
C LEU A 3 -9.41 -13.48 7.16
N LEU A 4 -9.19 -12.18 7.15
CA LEU A 4 -8.39 -11.50 8.17
C LEU A 4 -8.99 -11.66 9.57
N ILE A 5 -10.33 -11.64 9.67
CA ILE A 5 -11.03 -11.83 10.95
C ILE A 5 -10.72 -13.19 11.58
N ASP A 6 -10.64 -14.26 10.77
CA ASP A 6 -10.38 -15.61 11.26
C ASP A 6 -8.92 -15.76 11.73
N GLU A 7 -7.98 -15.14 11.01
CA GLU A 7 -6.57 -15.13 11.44
C GLU A 7 -6.36 -14.29 12.71
N CYS A 8 -7.08 -13.19 12.87
CA CYS A 8 -7.05 -12.44 14.13
C CYS A 8 -7.54 -13.30 15.31
N SER A 9 -8.64 -14.03 15.11
CA SER A 9 -9.20 -14.95 16.10
C SER A 9 -8.26 -16.10 16.43
N LYS A 10 -7.55 -16.64 15.43
CA LYS A 10 -6.55 -17.69 15.61
C LYS A 10 -5.33 -17.22 16.41
N ILE A 11 -4.80 -16.03 16.14
CA ILE A 11 -3.66 -15.46 16.88
C ILE A 11 -4.00 -15.21 18.36
N LEU A 12 -5.24 -14.77 18.62
CA LEU A 12 -5.74 -14.50 19.96
C LEU A 12 -6.39 -15.70 20.64
N LYS A 13 -6.50 -16.84 19.95
CA LYS A 13 -7.14 -18.07 20.42
C LYS A 13 -8.55 -17.83 20.96
N CYS A 14 -9.37 -17.10 20.20
CA CYS A 14 -10.73 -16.74 20.57
C CYS A 14 -11.72 -16.97 19.44
N SER A 15 -13.02 -16.83 19.74
CA SER A 15 -14.06 -16.83 18.71
C SER A 15 -14.16 -15.49 18.01
N ASN A 16 -14.68 -15.47 16.78
CA ASN A 16 -14.94 -14.22 16.05
C ASN A 16 -15.83 -13.27 16.86
N ILE A 17 -16.84 -13.76 17.59
CA ILE A 17 -17.75 -12.93 18.40
C ILE A 17 -17.00 -12.24 19.55
N SER A 18 -16.06 -12.94 20.20
CA SER A 18 -15.30 -12.42 21.33
C SER A 18 -14.14 -11.50 20.94
N LEU A 19 -13.81 -11.45 19.64
CA LEU A 19 -12.65 -10.75 19.12
C LEU A 19 -12.66 -9.26 19.48
N ARG A 20 -13.83 -8.61 19.45
CA ARG A 20 -14.01 -7.20 19.88
C ARG A 20 -13.39 -6.91 21.24
N TYR A 21 -13.74 -7.72 22.25
CA TYR A 21 -13.35 -7.47 23.63
C TYR A 21 -11.85 -7.62 23.82
N LEU A 22 -11.26 -8.60 23.14
CA LEU A 22 -9.82 -8.83 23.21
C LEU A 22 -9.04 -7.77 22.45
N LEU A 23 -9.51 -7.34 21.27
CA LEU A 23 -8.84 -6.31 20.49
C LEU A 23 -8.84 -4.92 21.15
N ASN A 24 -9.78 -4.65 22.05
CA ASN A 24 -9.76 -3.44 22.87
C ASN A 24 -8.60 -3.42 23.87
N HIS A 25 -8.06 -4.59 24.24
CA HIS A 25 -6.92 -4.68 25.13
C HIS A 25 -5.60 -4.35 24.38
N PRO A 26 -4.77 -3.42 24.88
CA PRO A 26 -3.57 -2.96 24.18
C PRO A 26 -2.57 -4.08 23.88
N SER A 27 -2.39 -5.04 24.80
CA SER A 27 -1.46 -6.16 24.59
C SER A 27 -1.92 -7.11 23.48
N SER A 28 -3.23 -7.36 23.36
CA SER A 28 -3.78 -8.19 22.28
C SER A 28 -3.63 -7.50 20.94
N ARG A 29 -3.88 -6.18 20.89
CA ARG A 29 -3.68 -5.38 19.68
C ARG A 29 -2.22 -5.37 19.25
N ALA A 30 -1.28 -5.20 20.20
CA ALA A 30 0.15 -5.26 19.93
C ALA A 30 0.56 -6.62 19.35
N LYS A 31 -0.01 -7.72 19.86
CA LYS A 31 0.22 -9.08 19.34
C LYS A 31 -0.29 -9.25 17.91
N ILE A 32 -1.45 -8.68 17.58
CA ILE A 32 -1.96 -8.70 16.20
C ILE A 32 -1.04 -7.89 15.28
N LEU A 33 -0.67 -6.67 15.69
CA LEU A 33 0.23 -5.81 14.94
C LEU A 33 1.57 -6.50 14.69
N SER A 34 2.18 -7.14 15.69
CA SER A 34 3.47 -7.82 15.51
C SER A 34 3.41 -9.00 14.53
N ASN A 35 2.25 -9.64 14.34
CA ASN A 35 2.08 -10.82 13.48
C ASN A 35 1.62 -10.47 12.06
N LEU A 36 0.86 -9.39 11.91
CA LEU A 36 0.19 -9.06 10.64
C LEU A 36 0.75 -7.80 9.97
N LYS A 37 1.51 -6.96 10.68
CA LYS A 37 2.08 -5.74 10.10
C LYS A 37 2.93 -6.04 8.88
N GLY A 38 2.70 -5.29 7.81
CA GLY A 38 3.36 -5.45 6.52
C GLY A 38 2.74 -6.53 5.61
N LYS A 39 1.81 -7.35 6.10
CA LYS A 39 1.15 -8.36 5.25
C LYS A 39 0.21 -7.69 4.24
N LYS A 40 0.19 -8.25 3.04
CA LYS A 40 -0.70 -7.82 1.95
C LYS A 40 -2.11 -8.35 2.18
N LEU A 41 -3.08 -7.46 2.02
CA LEU A 41 -4.50 -7.73 2.14
C LEU A 41 -5.20 -7.40 0.83
N LYS A 42 -6.30 -8.10 0.58
CA LYS A 42 -7.23 -7.84 -0.52
C LYS A 42 -8.63 -7.67 0.03
N THR A 43 -9.36 -6.71 -0.51
CA THR A 43 -10.78 -6.52 -0.20
C THR A 43 -11.62 -7.62 -0.86
N THR A 44 -12.60 -8.14 -0.13
CA THR A 44 -13.55 -9.15 -0.62
C THR A 44 -14.61 -8.56 -1.55
N TYR A 45 -14.77 -7.24 -1.53
CA TYR A 45 -15.74 -6.49 -2.32
C TYR A 45 -15.05 -5.70 -3.44
N LEU A 46 -15.82 -5.40 -4.48
CA LEU A 46 -15.36 -4.59 -5.60
C LEU A 46 -15.63 -3.11 -5.34
N ASN A 47 -14.68 -2.27 -5.76
CA ASN A 47 -14.86 -0.83 -5.77
C ASN A 47 -15.82 -0.40 -6.88
N SER A 48 -16.08 0.92 -7.00
CA SER A 48 -16.94 1.46 -8.06
C SER A 48 -16.46 1.18 -9.49
N ASN A 49 -15.19 0.82 -9.65
CA ASN A 49 -14.58 0.50 -10.95
C ASN A 49 -14.59 -1.01 -11.22
N GLY A 50 -15.26 -1.81 -10.38
CA GLY A 50 -15.32 -3.27 -10.51
C GLY A 50 -14.04 -3.99 -10.10
N LEU A 51 -13.10 -3.32 -9.44
CA LEU A 51 -11.80 -3.88 -9.05
C LEU A 51 -11.72 -4.10 -7.54
N GLY A 52 -11.17 -5.25 -7.14
CA GLY A 52 -10.78 -5.51 -5.76
C GLY A 52 -9.56 -4.65 -5.41
N LYS A 53 -9.61 -3.95 -4.28
CA LYS A 53 -8.48 -3.16 -3.79
C LYS A 53 -7.53 -4.02 -2.95
N THR A 54 -6.23 -3.85 -3.15
CA THR A 54 -5.18 -4.36 -2.26
C THR A 54 -4.65 -3.26 -1.35
N LEU A 55 -4.26 -3.63 -0.14
CA LEU A 55 -3.64 -2.74 0.86
C LEU A 55 -2.69 -3.53 1.74
N PHE A 56 -1.90 -2.85 2.56
CA PHE A 56 -1.06 -3.48 3.57
C PHE A 56 -1.67 -3.30 4.95
N PHE A 57 -1.53 -4.32 5.80
CA PHE A 57 -1.89 -4.20 7.21
C PHE A 57 -0.83 -3.35 7.92
N ASP A 58 -1.20 -2.16 8.40
CA ASP A 58 -0.30 -1.29 9.16
C ASP A 58 -0.80 -1.06 10.58
N ASP A 59 -2.05 -0.60 10.71
CA ASP A 59 -2.65 -0.27 12.01
C ASP A 59 -4.12 -0.69 12.10
N LEU A 60 -4.62 -0.73 13.34
CA LEU A 60 -6.01 -0.97 13.67
C LEU A 60 -6.65 0.27 14.29
N SER A 61 -7.94 0.47 14.00
CA SER A 61 -8.71 1.55 14.62
C SER A 61 -8.84 1.34 16.13
N ARG A 62 -9.30 2.38 16.84
CA ARG A 62 -9.62 2.29 18.28
C ARG A 62 -11.10 2.05 18.56
N LYS A 63 -11.94 2.17 17.54
CA LYS A 63 -13.41 2.06 17.60
C LYS A 63 -13.91 1.08 16.54
N GLY A 64 -15.12 0.57 16.74
CA GLY A 64 -15.78 -0.31 15.77
C GLY A 64 -16.24 0.42 14.51
N ALA A 65 -16.51 -0.34 13.44
CA ALA A 65 -17.04 0.21 12.19
C ALA A 65 -18.38 0.97 12.35
N ASN A 66 -19.17 0.61 13.36
CA ASN A 66 -20.42 1.30 13.69
C ASN A 66 -20.21 2.71 14.28
N ASP A 67 -19.07 2.94 14.94
CA ASP A 67 -18.80 4.17 15.69
C ASP A 67 -17.85 5.14 14.98
N ILE A 68 -17.14 4.68 13.95
CA ILE A 68 -16.21 5.51 13.16
C ILE A 68 -16.97 6.27 12.10
N LEU A 69 -16.96 7.60 12.18
CA LEU A 69 -17.45 8.52 11.15
C LEU A 69 -16.28 8.91 10.25
N ALA A 70 -16.23 8.37 9.02
CA ALA A 70 -15.07 8.57 8.14
C ALA A 70 -15.41 8.78 6.67
N TYR A 71 -16.61 8.41 6.24
CA TYR A 71 -16.97 8.51 4.83
C TYR A 71 -18.03 9.61 4.71
N GLY A 72 -17.64 10.78 4.25
CA GLY A 72 -18.53 11.91 3.95
C GLY A 72 -18.38 12.34 2.49
N ARG A 73 -19.32 13.14 1.99
CA ARG A 73 -19.11 13.89 0.74
C ARG A 73 -18.54 15.24 1.12
N LEU A 74 -17.44 15.69 0.51
CA LEU A 74 -16.87 17.03 0.74
C LEU A 74 -17.90 18.17 0.54
N SER A 75 -18.95 17.94 -0.26
CA SER A 75 -20.05 18.88 -0.50
C SER A 75 -21.18 18.86 0.54
N SER A 76 -21.12 17.98 1.55
CA SER A 76 -22.17 17.88 2.57
C SER A 76 -21.57 17.52 3.94
N PRO A 77 -21.96 18.20 5.04
CA PRO A 77 -21.36 18.00 6.37
C PRO A 77 -21.71 16.65 7.03
N ILE A 78 -22.26 15.70 6.27
CA ILE A 78 -22.73 14.41 6.79
C ILE A 78 -21.62 13.38 6.65
N ASN A 79 -20.89 13.17 7.75
CA ASN A 79 -20.06 11.99 7.90
C ASN A 79 -20.97 10.79 8.21
N ILE A 80 -20.92 9.75 7.37
CA ILE A 80 -21.59 8.48 7.67
C ILE A 80 -20.61 7.51 8.33
N ASN A 81 -21.14 6.66 9.20
CA ASN A 81 -20.30 5.65 9.83
C ASN A 81 -19.85 4.58 8.82
N VAL A 82 -18.75 3.90 9.11
CA VAL A 82 -18.14 2.90 8.22
C VAL A 82 -19.15 1.79 7.88
N ALA A 83 -19.89 1.27 8.87
CA ALA A 83 -20.88 0.23 8.64
C ALA A 83 -22.00 0.66 7.68
N ALA A 84 -22.54 1.88 7.85
CA ALA A 84 -23.58 2.45 6.99
C ALA A 84 -23.04 2.74 5.58
N HIS A 85 -21.77 3.14 5.47
CA HIS A 85 -21.13 3.32 4.17
C HIS A 85 -21.14 2.03 3.35
N PHE A 86 -20.73 0.91 3.95
CA PHE A 86 -20.73 -0.40 3.28
C PHE A 86 -22.13 -0.87 2.93
N TYR A 87 -23.10 -0.63 3.81
CA TYR A 87 -24.49 -0.97 3.52
C TYR A 87 -25.07 -0.13 2.37
N ALA A 88 -24.87 1.19 2.38
CA ALA A 88 -25.44 2.10 1.40
C ALA A 88 -24.76 1.99 0.03
N ARG A 89 -23.42 1.95 0.00
CA ARG A 89 -22.63 1.98 -1.25
C ARG A 89 -22.41 0.61 -1.85
N HIS A 90 -22.11 -0.39 -1.03
CA HIS A 90 -21.75 -1.73 -1.50
C HIS A 90 -22.86 -2.76 -1.31
N ARG A 91 -23.99 -2.40 -0.67
CA ARG A 91 -25.08 -3.32 -0.30
C ARG A 91 -24.60 -4.48 0.58
N ILE A 92 -23.56 -4.23 1.37
CA ILE A 92 -22.98 -5.23 2.28
C ILE A 92 -23.41 -4.91 3.71
N ARG A 93 -24.11 -5.84 4.34
CA ARG A 93 -24.39 -5.79 5.78
C ARG A 93 -23.26 -6.49 6.52
N LEU A 94 -22.55 -5.72 7.35
CA LEU A 94 -21.52 -6.24 8.24
C LEU A 94 -22.12 -7.19 9.27
N ASN A 95 -21.53 -8.37 9.46
CA ASN A 95 -21.93 -9.29 10.53
C ASN A 95 -21.32 -8.84 11.86
N TYR A 96 -20.16 -8.21 11.81
CA TYR A 96 -19.42 -7.76 13.00
C TYR A 96 -19.15 -6.24 12.96
N PRO A 97 -20.19 -5.39 12.92
CA PRO A 97 -20.02 -3.93 12.80
C PRO A 97 -19.30 -3.30 14.00
N PHE A 98 -19.25 -4.01 15.13
CA PHE A 98 -18.59 -3.57 16.36
C PHE A 98 -17.09 -3.88 16.42
N HIS A 99 -16.56 -4.63 15.44
CA HIS A 99 -15.13 -4.91 15.37
C HIS A 99 -14.34 -3.71 14.89
N LEU A 100 -13.09 -3.63 15.33
CA LEU A 100 -12.12 -2.68 14.84
C LEU A 100 -11.94 -2.84 13.33
N CYS A 101 -11.38 -1.81 12.69
CA CYS A 101 -11.09 -1.76 11.27
C CYS A 101 -9.58 -1.66 11.05
N VAL A 102 -9.09 -2.18 9.92
CA VAL A 102 -7.74 -1.84 9.44
C VAL A 102 -7.74 -0.40 8.98
N VAL A 103 -6.70 0.35 9.36
CA VAL A 103 -6.52 1.75 9.00
C VAL A 103 -5.47 1.86 7.91
N GLU A 104 -5.85 2.46 6.79
CA GLU A 104 -4.94 2.91 5.74
C GLU A 104 -4.84 4.43 5.87
N ARG A 105 -3.73 4.90 6.45
CA ARG A 105 -3.48 6.33 6.60
C ARG A 105 -3.11 6.94 5.25
N ARG A 106 -3.77 8.02 4.86
CA ARG A 106 -3.44 8.79 3.65
C ARG A 106 -3.20 10.25 4.00
N THR A 107 -2.59 11.00 3.08
CA THR A 107 -2.25 12.41 3.27
C THR A 107 -3.44 13.30 3.61
N HIS A 108 -4.63 12.98 3.08
CA HIS A 108 -5.82 13.81 3.23
C HIS A 108 -6.85 13.20 4.18
N GLU A 109 -7.07 11.89 4.11
CA GLU A 109 -8.12 11.21 4.89
C GLU A 109 -7.76 9.74 5.15
N ASP A 110 -7.91 9.30 6.40
CA ASP A 110 -7.77 7.91 6.79
C ASP A 110 -8.91 7.06 6.21
N ARG A 111 -8.57 5.87 5.71
CA ARG A 111 -9.56 4.88 5.26
C ARG A 111 -9.63 3.71 6.23
N TYR A 112 -10.86 3.26 6.48
CA TYR A 112 -11.16 2.21 7.44
C TYR A 112 -11.82 1.02 6.76
N TYR A 113 -11.22 -0.15 6.93
CA TYR A 113 -11.69 -1.41 6.33
C TYR A 113 -12.09 -2.40 7.42
N PRO A 114 -13.37 -2.83 7.47
CA PRO A 114 -13.80 -3.86 8.42
C PRO A 114 -13.04 -5.17 8.23
N LEU A 115 -12.67 -5.82 9.34
CA LEU A 115 -11.87 -7.06 9.33
C LEU A 115 -12.51 -8.19 8.51
N GLU A 116 -13.85 -8.26 8.49
CA GLU A 116 -14.58 -9.30 7.76
C GLU A 116 -14.62 -9.08 6.24
N LEU A 117 -14.19 -7.91 5.76
CA LEU A 117 -14.15 -7.56 4.33
C LEU A 117 -12.74 -7.65 3.74
N LEU A 118 -11.82 -8.28 4.46
CA LEU A 118 -10.41 -8.38 4.11
C LEU A 118 -9.96 -9.84 4.11
N GLU A 119 -9.23 -10.19 3.07
CA GLU A 119 -8.53 -11.44 2.90
C GLU A 119 -7.03 -11.21 3.02
N LEU A 120 -6.35 -12.11 3.70
CA LEU A 120 -4.89 -12.19 3.64
C LEU A 120 -4.50 -12.77 2.29
N VAL A 121 -3.67 -12.02 1.58
CA VAL A 121 -3.03 -12.53 0.37
C VAL A 121 -1.86 -13.35 0.85
N GLU A 122 -1.93 -14.66 0.66
CA GLU A 122 -0.76 -15.52 0.80
C GLU A 122 0.24 -15.07 -0.25
N GLU A 123 1.40 -14.59 0.21
CA GLU A 123 2.53 -14.48 -0.68
C GLU A 123 2.85 -15.91 -1.09
N GLU A 124 2.66 -16.21 -2.37
CA GLU A 124 3.30 -17.37 -2.98
C GLU A 124 4.80 -17.17 -2.70
N ASN A 125 5.29 -17.82 -1.64
CA ASN A 125 6.71 -17.99 -1.46
C ASN A 125 7.18 -18.57 -2.80
N LEU A 126 8.02 -17.82 -3.51
CA LEU A 126 8.80 -18.34 -4.62
C LEU A 126 9.81 -19.35 -4.05
N SER A 127 9.32 -20.40 -3.39
CA SER A 127 10.09 -21.53 -2.89
C SER A 127 10.20 -22.52 -4.03
N GLY A 128 11.22 -22.35 -4.85
CA GLY A 128 11.54 -23.26 -5.95
C GLY A 128 12.15 -22.50 -7.12
N TRP A 129 13.45 -22.76 -7.38
CA TRP A 129 14.25 -22.29 -8.53
C TRP A 129 14.42 -20.76 -8.68
N MET A 130 13.37 -19.94 -8.58
CA MET A 130 13.41 -18.52 -8.93
C MET A 130 14.07 -17.61 -7.88
N ALA A 131 14.25 -18.08 -6.65
CA ALA A 131 15.01 -17.36 -5.63
C ALA A 131 16.52 -17.23 -5.97
N ASN A 132 17.04 -18.16 -6.78
CA ASN A 132 18.47 -18.20 -7.14
C ASN A 132 18.83 -17.33 -8.35
N ILE A 133 17.86 -16.70 -9.01
CA ILE A 133 18.13 -15.84 -10.19
C ILE A 133 18.66 -14.46 -9.76
N PHE A 134 18.42 -14.06 -8.51
CA PHE A 134 18.81 -12.73 -8.00
C PHE A 134 19.98 -12.76 -7.01
N ILE A 135 20.61 -13.91 -6.81
CA ILE A 135 21.81 -14.05 -5.99
C ILE A 135 22.94 -14.51 -6.90
N ASP A 136 23.52 -13.58 -7.65
CA ASP A 136 24.89 -13.71 -8.13
C ASP A 136 25.56 -12.33 -8.11
N ASN A 137 26.81 -12.34 -7.65
CA ASN A 137 27.77 -11.24 -7.53
C ASN A 137 27.68 -10.40 -6.26
N ASN A 138 28.01 -11.04 -5.12
CA ASN A 138 29.11 -10.52 -4.31
C ASN A 138 29.70 -11.58 -3.37
N ALA A 139 30.98 -11.86 -3.60
CA ALA A 139 31.97 -12.52 -2.74
C ALA A 139 32.35 -13.97 -3.08
N THR A 140 33.50 -14.11 -3.76
CA THR A 140 34.50 -15.12 -3.40
C THR A 140 35.88 -14.47 -3.35
N THR A 141 36.48 -14.59 -2.17
CA THR A 141 37.87 -14.27 -1.81
C THR A 141 38.85 -15.35 -2.27
N SER A 142 40.11 -14.91 -2.40
CA SER A 142 41.41 -15.59 -2.17
C SER A 142 42.15 -16.38 -3.27
N HIS A 143 43.34 -15.84 -3.55
CA HIS A 143 44.68 -16.45 -3.69
C HIS A 143 45.19 -17.05 -5.02
N ASP A 144 46.34 -16.48 -5.42
CA ASP A 144 47.50 -16.99 -6.17
C ASP A 144 47.41 -17.20 -7.69
N SER A 145 48.01 -16.29 -8.47
CA SER A 145 49.36 -16.50 -9.04
C SER A 145 49.76 -15.37 -10.00
N GLU A 146 50.96 -14.82 -9.80
CA GLU A 146 51.64 -13.88 -10.68
C GLU A 146 51.82 -14.45 -12.09
N LYS A 147 51.42 -13.69 -13.11
CA LYS A 147 52.12 -13.63 -14.40
C LYS A 147 52.02 -12.23 -14.98
N ASP A 148 53.17 -11.58 -15.07
CA ASP A 148 53.44 -10.44 -15.93
C ASP A 148 52.99 -10.73 -17.36
N PHE A 149 52.24 -9.80 -17.97
CA PHE A 149 52.31 -9.61 -19.42
C PHE A 149 52.20 -8.14 -19.80
N ASP A 150 53.05 -7.86 -20.78
CA ASP A 150 53.60 -6.62 -21.27
C ASP A 150 52.58 -5.68 -21.95
N VAL A 151 52.94 -4.40 -21.94
CA VAL A 151 52.32 -3.32 -22.70
C VAL A 151 52.44 -3.63 -24.19
N THR A 152 51.34 -3.58 -24.95
CA THR A 152 51.24 -2.99 -26.31
C THR A 152 49.93 -3.38 -26.96
N THR A 153 48.97 -2.46 -27.01
CA THR A 153 48.09 -2.28 -28.18
C THR A 153 47.25 -1.01 -27.98
N PRO A 154 47.41 0.04 -28.81
CA PRO A 154 46.54 1.19 -28.79
C PRO A 154 45.16 0.81 -29.34
N VAL A 155 44.11 1.20 -28.62
CA VAL A 155 42.73 1.19 -29.11
C VAL A 155 42.64 2.19 -30.27
N PRO A 156 42.19 1.79 -31.48
CA PRO A 156 42.06 2.72 -32.60
C PRO A 156 40.90 3.70 -32.37
N LEU A 157 41.22 4.99 -32.46
CA LEU A 157 40.26 6.09 -32.61
C LEU A 157 39.72 6.14 -34.04
N SER A 158 38.49 5.67 -34.22
CA SER A 158 37.55 6.03 -35.31
C SER A 158 36.25 5.29 -34.96
N ASP A 159 35.18 5.93 -34.54
CA ASP A 159 34.45 6.90 -35.33
C ASP A 159 33.83 8.00 -34.45
N TYR A 160 34.14 9.24 -34.84
CA TYR A 160 33.35 10.42 -34.52
C TYR A 160 31.99 10.28 -35.22
N ASP A 161 30.90 10.39 -34.47
CA ASP A 161 29.66 10.89 -35.03
C ASP A 161 29.34 12.23 -34.35
N ASP A 162 29.73 13.28 -35.08
CA ASP A 162 29.33 14.66 -34.88
C ASP A 162 27.83 14.79 -35.16
N ASN A 163 27.03 15.09 -34.14
CA ASN A 163 25.89 16.02 -34.24
C ASN A 163 25.08 16.05 -32.94
N LEU A 164 25.36 17.03 -32.08
CA LEU A 164 24.53 18.24 -31.94
C LEU A 164 24.87 18.97 -30.63
N CYS A 165 25.46 20.14 -30.83
CA CYS A 165 25.89 21.08 -29.82
C CYS A 165 24.74 21.57 -28.92
N TYR A 166 24.99 21.49 -27.62
CA TYR A 166 24.39 22.33 -26.60
C TYR A 166 24.79 23.79 -26.84
N GLY A 167 23.82 24.69 -27.00
CA GLY A 167 24.12 26.11 -27.12
C GLY A 167 22.96 27.06 -27.40
N GLY A 168 22.26 27.49 -26.34
CA GLY A 168 22.05 28.93 -26.10
C GLY A 168 20.86 29.68 -26.72
N ARG A 169 20.08 30.26 -25.79
CA ARG A 169 19.43 31.59 -25.77
C ARG A 169 17.95 31.75 -26.18
N LYS A 170 17.24 32.21 -25.13
CA LYS A 170 15.99 32.98 -24.99
C LYS A 170 15.44 33.75 -26.20
N PHE A 171 14.12 33.73 -26.34
CA PHE A 171 13.28 34.90 -26.68
C PHE A 171 11.96 34.88 -25.88
N SER A 172 11.41 36.08 -25.73
CA SER A 172 10.47 36.60 -24.74
C SER A 172 9.00 36.68 -25.20
N GLN A 173 8.10 36.63 -24.20
CA GLN A 173 6.82 37.37 -24.02
C GLN A 173 5.80 37.56 -25.17
N SER A 174 4.55 37.16 -24.90
CA SER A 174 3.34 38.02 -24.71
C SER A 174 2.11 37.08 -24.62
N GLN A 175 1.31 37.01 -23.55
CA GLN A 175 0.43 37.97 -22.85
C GLN A 175 -0.94 38.18 -23.53
N SER A 176 -2.00 37.79 -22.83
CA SER A 176 -3.35 38.40 -22.75
C SER A 176 -4.31 37.39 -22.10
N ASP A 177 -5.41 37.71 -21.41
CA ASP A 177 -5.93 38.89 -20.71
C ASP A 177 -7.22 38.33 -20.05
N TYR A 178 -7.46 38.55 -18.77
CA TYR A 178 -8.81 38.46 -18.21
C TYR A 178 -8.97 39.49 -17.09
N ASP A 179 -9.36 40.69 -17.54
CA ASP A 179 -10.16 41.62 -16.75
C ASP A 179 -11.54 41.02 -16.51
N TYR A 180 -12.00 40.99 -15.26
CA TYR A 180 -13.43 40.95 -14.97
C TYR A 180 -13.73 41.86 -13.77
N MET A 181 -14.57 42.85 -14.06
CA MET A 181 -14.95 44.00 -13.24
C MET A 181 -15.93 43.64 -12.11
N ASP A 182 -15.96 44.54 -11.12
CA ASP A 182 -16.94 44.69 -10.04
C ASP A 182 -18.42 44.73 -10.48
N GLY A 183 -19.33 44.42 -9.54
CA GLY A 183 -20.72 44.89 -9.62
C GLY A 183 -21.72 44.31 -8.60
N TRP A 184 -22.04 45.14 -7.60
CA TRP A 184 -23.20 45.16 -6.67
C TRP A 184 -23.20 44.27 -5.42
#